data_AF-A0A968Q5F2-F1
#
_entry.id   AF-A0A968Q5F2-F1
#
_cell.length_a   1.000
_cell.length_b   1.000
_cell.length_c   1.000
_cell.angle_alpha   90.00
_cell.angle_beta   90.00
_cell.angle_gamma   90.00
#
_symmetry.space_group_name_H-M   'P 1'
#
loop_
_entity.id
_entity.type
_entity.pdbx_description
1 polymer ?
#
loop_
_entity_poly.entity_id
_entity_poly.type
_entity_poly.pdbx_seq_one_letter_code
_entity_poly.pdbx_strand_id
1 'polypeptide(L)'
;MTPERMRLVSFSLPYYLDGAGFLVRDAQFTRLQDLQRRRVGLLQGSSLVPTVRHVLPQATLVPLLSYQEGYGQLSRGQVDAFAGDVTTLVGWQQEHPGYTLLPTLASTEPLAIALPRVLSSTISAPLLMPRSQAGMKVAG
;
A
#
# COMPACT_ATOMS: atom_id res chain seq x y z
N MET A 1 -6.41 -11.43 41.69
CA MET A 1 -6.85 -10.32 40.82
C MET A 1 -6.34 -10.62 39.42
N THR A 2 -7.22 -10.53 38.42
CA THR A 2 -6.98 -11.04 37.05
C THR A 2 -6.15 -10.07 36.20
N PRO A 3 -5.31 -10.58 35.25
CA PRO A 3 -4.55 -9.74 34.34
C PRO A 3 -5.46 -9.19 33.21
N GLU A 4 -6.22 -8.15 33.53
CA GLU A 4 -7.00 -7.38 32.57
C GLU A 4 -6.05 -6.57 31.67
N ARG A 5 -6.24 -6.63 30.34
CA ARG A 5 -5.54 -5.86 29.29
C ARG A 5 -4.15 -6.30 28.80
N MET A 6 -3.99 -7.57 28.45
CA MET A 6 -3.23 -7.94 27.24
C MET A 6 -4.20 -8.37 26.14
N ARG A 7 -4.92 -7.37 25.63
CA ARG A 7 -5.97 -7.54 24.64
C ARG A 7 -5.32 -7.62 23.25
N LEU A 8 -5.24 -8.84 22.73
CA LEU A 8 -5.15 -9.23 21.32
C LEU A 8 -5.04 -8.06 20.33
N VAL A 9 -3.81 -7.63 20.04
CA VAL A 9 -3.53 -6.90 18.80
C VAL A 9 -3.15 -7.95 17.77
N SER A 10 -4.16 -8.45 17.04
CA SER A 10 -3.90 -9.07 15.74
C SER A 10 -3.34 -7.98 14.85
N PHE A 11 -2.02 -7.98 14.66
CA PHE A 11 -1.38 -7.14 13.65
C PHE A 11 -1.89 -7.57 12.29
N SER A 12 -2.90 -6.87 11.76
CA SER A 12 -3.14 -6.88 10.32
C SER A 12 -1.83 -6.50 9.64
N LEU A 13 -1.40 -7.33 8.67
CA LEU A 13 -0.17 -7.09 7.93
C LEU A 13 -0.12 -5.63 7.46
N PRO A 14 1.05 -4.95 7.57
CA PRO A 14 1.11 -3.50 7.54
C PRO A 14 0.88 -2.96 6.13
N TYR A 15 -0.39 -2.80 5.77
CA TYR A 15 -0.81 -2.30 4.46
C TYR A 15 -0.34 -0.85 4.25
N TYR A 16 -0.19 -0.11 5.35
CA TYR A 16 0.29 1.27 5.40
C TYR A 16 1.18 1.46 6.64
N LEU A 17 2.48 1.62 6.47
CA LEU A 17 3.32 2.33 7.45
C LEU A 17 3.29 3.82 7.10
N ASP A 18 2.16 4.44 7.44
CA ASP A 18 1.86 5.88 7.36
C ASP A 18 2.13 6.56 5.99
N GLY A 19 2.03 5.81 4.90
CA GLY A 19 2.26 6.32 3.55
C GLY A 19 3.72 6.28 3.07
N ALA A 20 4.63 5.60 3.77
CA ALA A 20 6.01 5.40 3.34
C ALA A 20 6.23 4.15 2.47
N GLY A 21 7.22 4.20 1.58
CA GLY A 21 7.60 3.12 0.66
C GLY A 21 9.07 3.17 0.26
N PHE A 22 9.46 2.28 -0.66
CA PHE A 22 10.84 2.15 -1.15
C PHE A 22 10.87 2.22 -2.67
N LEU A 23 11.61 3.16 -3.23
CA LEU A 23 11.84 3.30 -4.67
C LEU A 23 13.24 2.79 -5.04
N VAL A 24 13.34 1.93 -6.05
CA VAL A 24 14.59 1.39 -6.59
C VAL A 24 14.82 1.84 -8.03
N ARG A 25 16.08 1.83 -8.47
CA ARG A 25 16.52 2.07 -9.86
C ARG A 25 16.63 0.81 -10.71
N ASP A 26 16.74 -0.35 -10.07
CA ASP A 26 17.06 -1.58 -10.77
C ASP A 26 15.96 -2.61 -10.56
N ALA A 27 15.41 -3.11 -11.67
CA ALA A 27 14.38 -4.14 -11.69
C ALA A 27 14.85 -5.49 -11.11
N GLN A 28 16.16 -5.67 -10.86
CA GLN A 28 16.67 -6.80 -10.08
C GLN A 28 16.16 -6.78 -8.62
N PHE A 29 15.81 -5.61 -8.09
CA PHE A 29 15.18 -5.47 -6.78
C PHE A 29 13.67 -5.54 -6.96
N THR A 30 13.08 -6.65 -6.53
CA THR A 30 11.63 -6.94 -6.72
C THR A 30 10.86 -6.94 -5.41
N ARG A 31 11.57 -7.07 -4.29
CA ARG A 31 11.00 -7.17 -2.94
C ARG A 31 11.92 -6.56 -1.90
N LEU A 32 11.35 -6.23 -0.75
CA LEU A 32 12.05 -5.57 0.35
C LEU A 32 13.30 -6.34 0.82
N GLN A 33 13.30 -7.68 0.81
CA GLN A 33 14.47 -8.47 1.23
C GLN A 33 15.68 -8.32 0.29
N ASP A 34 15.49 -7.92 -0.97
CA ASP A 34 16.61 -7.72 -1.91
C ASP A 34 17.44 -6.47 -1.55
N LEU A 35 16.89 -5.59 -0.68
CA LEU A 35 17.56 -4.41 -0.12
C LEU A 35 18.39 -4.71 1.14
N GLN A 36 18.36 -5.94 1.66
CA GLN A 36 19.30 -6.34 2.73
C GLN A 36 20.73 -6.23 2.19
N ARG A 37 21.65 -5.63 2.97
CA ARG A 37 23.04 -5.34 2.57
C ARG A 37 23.19 -4.36 1.40
N ARG A 38 22.13 -3.66 1.02
CA ARG A 38 22.17 -2.55 0.05
C ARG A 38 22.24 -1.19 0.75
N ARG A 39 22.58 -0.16 -0.01
CA ARG A 39 22.57 1.24 0.44
C ARG A 39 21.16 1.80 0.27
N VAL A 40 20.51 2.14 1.37
CA VAL A 40 19.16 2.70 1.37
C VAL A 40 19.23 4.14 1.84
N GLY A 41 18.97 5.06 0.91
CA GLY A 41 18.84 6.48 1.21
C GLY A 41 17.60 6.75 2.05
N LEU A 42 17.74 7.56 3.09
CA LEU A 42 16.62 8.01 3.93
C LEU A 42 16.91 9.40 4.48
N LEU A 43 15.88 10.24 4.61
CA LEU A 43 16.03 11.57 5.18
C LEU A 43 16.54 11.52 6.63
N GLN A 44 17.57 12.33 6.91
CA GLN A 44 18.14 12.46 8.24
C GLN A 44 17.07 13.00 9.22
N GLY A 45 16.90 12.32 10.36
CA GLY A 45 15.88 12.68 11.35
C GLY A 45 14.45 12.26 11.00
N SER A 46 14.23 11.55 9.90
CA SER A 46 12.89 11.01 9.56
C SER A 46 12.36 10.06 10.64
N SER A 47 11.06 10.13 10.91
CA SER A 47 10.30 9.17 11.72
C SER A 47 10.39 7.73 11.20
N LEU A 48 10.75 7.54 9.93
CA LEU A 48 10.93 6.23 9.30
C LEU A 48 12.24 5.53 9.69
N VAL A 49 13.24 6.24 10.25
CA VAL A 49 14.54 5.65 10.63
C VAL A 49 14.42 4.39 11.50
N PRO A 50 13.69 4.37 12.64
CA PRO A 50 13.50 3.16 13.43
C PRO A 50 12.79 2.04 12.64
N THR A 51 11.76 2.38 11.87
CA THR A 51 10.99 1.42 11.06
C THR A 51 11.87 0.76 9.99
N VAL A 52 12.62 1.56 9.22
CA VAL A 52 13.53 1.06 8.17
C VAL A 52 14.64 0.21 8.78
N ARG A 53 15.21 0.59 9.94
CA ARG A 53 16.17 -0.27 10.66
C ARG A 53 15.58 -1.59 11.12
N HIS A 54 14.29 -1.61 11.51
CA HIS A 54 13.61 -2.83 11.93
C HIS A 54 13.36 -3.79 10.76
N VAL A 55 12.91 -3.28 9.60
CA VAL A 55 12.63 -4.13 8.41
C VAL A 55 13.88 -4.47 7.58
N LEU A 56 14.89 -3.60 7.57
CA LEU A 56 16.15 -3.77 6.84
C LEU A 56 17.37 -3.72 7.79
N PRO A 57 17.49 -4.62 8.78
CA PRO A 57 18.55 -4.57 9.78
C PRO A 57 19.96 -4.79 9.22
N GLN A 58 20.10 -5.34 8.00
CA GLN A 58 21.39 -5.50 7.33
C GLN A 58 21.65 -4.44 6.25
N ALA A 59 20.74 -3.49 6.01
CA ALA A 59 20.97 -2.43 5.04
C ALA A 59 21.90 -1.34 5.58
N THR A 60 22.71 -0.75 4.69
CA THR A 60 23.47 0.45 5.01
C THR A 60 22.57 1.66 4.80
N LEU A 61 22.09 2.27 5.88
CA LEU A 61 21.26 3.48 5.77
C LEU A 61 22.16 4.69 5.49
N VAL A 62 21.90 5.35 4.37
CA VAL A 62 22.59 6.58 3.95
C VAL A 62 21.70 7.77 4.34
N PRO A 63 22.11 8.61 5.32
CA PRO A 63 21.35 9.80 5.69
C PRO A 63 21.42 10.84 4.57
N LEU A 64 20.28 11.46 4.28
CA LEU A 64 20.12 12.46 3.21
C LEU A 64 19.47 13.73 3.77
N LEU A 65 19.84 14.89 3.26
CA LEU A 65 19.36 16.18 3.73
C LEU A 65 18.05 16.62 3.04
N SER A 66 17.75 16.07 1.87
CA SER A 66 16.54 16.43 1.11
C SER A 66 16.09 15.36 0.12
N TYR A 67 14.82 15.44 -0.31
CA TYR A 67 14.28 14.63 -1.41
C TYR A 67 15.05 14.84 -2.72
N GLN A 68 15.48 16.07 -3.04
CA GLN A 68 16.28 16.37 -4.23
C GLN A 68 17.66 15.70 -4.17
N GLU A 69 18.30 15.71 -3.00
CA GLU A 69 19.56 14.97 -2.79
C GLU A 69 19.34 13.46 -2.95
N GLY A 70 18.28 12.91 -2.35
CA GLY A 70 17.94 11.50 -2.45
C GLY A 70 17.67 11.03 -3.88
N TYR A 71 16.90 11.79 -4.66
CA TYR A 71 16.75 11.58 -6.09
C TYR A 71 18.11 11.62 -6.80
N GLY A 72 18.96 12.60 -6.47
CA GLY A 72 20.31 12.73 -7.04
C GLY A 72 21.22 11.54 -6.73
N GLN A 73 21.18 11.02 -5.50
CA GLN A 73 21.97 9.86 -5.09
C GLN A 73 21.42 8.55 -5.71
N LEU A 74 20.10 8.37 -5.74
CA LEU A 74 19.45 7.23 -6.40
C LEU A 74 19.67 7.25 -7.92
N SER A 75 19.68 8.43 -8.53
CA SER A 75 19.90 8.56 -9.98
C SER A 75 21.34 8.25 -10.40
N ARG A 76 22.31 8.52 -9.52
CA ARG A 76 23.74 8.20 -9.73
C ARG A 76 24.15 6.81 -9.23
N GLY A 77 23.22 6.00 -8.69
CA GLY A 77 23.56 4.71 -8.08
C GLY A 77 24.47 4.84 -6.84
N GLN A 78 24.42 5.99 -6.15
CA GLN A 78 25.10 6.22 -4.86
C GLN A 78 24.30 5.60 -3.71
N VAL A 79 22.99 5.48 -3.87
CA VAL A 79 22.11 4.57 -3.12
C VAL A 79 21.40 3.63 -4.08
N ASP A 80 21.08 2.42 -3.62
CA ASP A 80 20.44 1.37 -4.42
C ASP A 80 18.90 1.47 -4.32
N ALA A 81 18.41 2.01 -3.19
CA ALA A 81 17.02 2.36 -2.96
C ALA A 81 16.90 3.69 -2.19
N PHE A 82 15.73 4.32 -2.24
CA PHE A 82 15.37 5.45 -1.38
C PHE A 82 14.06 5.14 -0.64
N ALA A 83 14.03 5.41 0.66
CA ALA A 83 12.87 5.25 1.53
C ALA A 83 12.24 6.62 1.86
N GLY A 84 10.92 6.77 1.66
CA GLY A 84 10.19 8.02 1.88
C GLY A 84 8.72 7.93 1.47
N ASP A 85 8.05 9.08 1.37
CA ASP A 85 6.61 9.20 1.15
C ASP A 85 6.19 8.70 -0.25
N VAL A 86 5.29 7.71 -0.30
CA VAL A 86 4.80 7.04 -1.52
C VAL A 86 4.26 8.03 -2.54
N THR A 87 3.62 9.12 -2.10
CA THR A 87 3.12 10.18 -3.00
C THR A 87 4.24 10.81 -3.82
N THR A 88 5.39 11.11 -3.21
CA THR A 88 6.60 11.60 -3.89
C THR A 88 7.24 10.52 -4.75
N LEU A 89 7.35 9.29 -4.24
CA LEU A 89 7.99 8.18 -4.96
C LEU A 89 7.21 7.75 -6.21
N VAL A 90 5.88 7.78 -6.15
CA VAL A 90 5.01 7.55 -7.31
C VAL A 90 5.21 8.65 -8.34
N GLY A 91 5.34 9.93 -7.94
CA GLY A 91 5.68 11.02 -8.85
C GLY A 91 6.97 10.74 -9.62
N TRP A 92 8.06 10.41 -8.92
CA TRP A 92 9.34 10.05 -9.53
C TRP A 92 9.25 8.83 -10.46
N GLN A 93 8.43 7.82 -10.13
CA GLN A 93 8.22 6.66 -10.99
C GLN A 93 7.49 7.02 -12.30
N GLN A 94 6.49 7.89 -12.25
CA GLN A 94 5.75 8.33 -13.44
C GLN A 94 6.62 9.21 -14.34
N GLU A 95 7.47 10.06 -13.75
CA GLU A 95 8.44 10.89 -14.48
C GLU A 95 9.59 10.06 -15.09
N HIS A 96 9.95 8.94 -14.45
CA HIS A 96 11.09 8.11 -14.84
C HIS A 96 10.74 6.61 -14.75
N PRO A 97 10.34 5.98 -15.87
CA PRO A 97 9.94 4.56 -15.90
C PRO A 97 11.09 3.57 -15.62
N GLY A 98 12.32 4.06 -15.45
CA GLY A 98 13.46 3.29 -14.93
C GLY A 98 13.51 3.19 -13.40
N TYR A 99 12.53 3.76 -12.68
CA TYR A 99 12.34 3.49 -11.26
C TYR A 99 11.20 2.49 -11.02
N THR A 100 11.24 1.79 -9.90
CA THR A 100 10.17 0.87 -9.47
C THR A 100 9.93 1.04 -7.98
N LEU A 101 8.67 1.24 -7.61
CA LEU A 101 8.21 1.21 -6.22
C LEU A 101 8.07 -0.25 -5.80
N LEU A 102 8.81 -0.67 -4.77
CA LEU A 102 8.78 -2.06 -4.33
C LEU A 102 7.41 -2.39 -3.71
N PRO A 103 6.76 -3.50 -4.11
CA PRO A 103 5.59 -3.99 -3.41
C PRO A 103 5.99 -4.50 -2.02
N THR A 104 5.32 -4.01 -0.99
CA THR A 104 5.42 -4.57 0.36
C THR A 104 4.98 -6.03 0.31
N LEU A 105 5.87 -6.99 0.63
CA LEU A 105 5.55 -8.43 0.62
C LEU A 105 4.69 -8.84 1.81
N ALA A 106 3.48 -8.27 1.85
CA ALA A 106 2.37 -8.57 2.75
C ALA A 106 1.07 -8.87 1.96
N SER A 107 1.14 -8.90 0.63
CA SER A 107 0.03 -9.26 -0.27
C SER A 107 0.36 -10.49 -1.10
N THR A 108 0.40 -11.66 -0.47
CA THR A 108 0.16 -12.95 -1.15
C THR A 108 -1.34 -13.18 -1.37
N GLU A 109 -2.19 -12.25 -0.92
CA GLU A 109 -3.55 -12.10 -1.39
C GLU A 109 -3.54 -11.01 -2.47
N PRO A 110 -3.79 -11.36 -3.75
CA PRO A 110 -4.06 -10.35 -4.76
C PRO A 110 -5.41 -9.72 -4.41
N LEU A 111 -5.38 -8.63 -3.65
CA LEU A 111 -6.52 -7.75 -3.54
C LEU A 111 -6.76 -7.19 -4.93
N ALA A 112 -7.63 -7.86 -5.68
CA ALA A 112 -8.14 -7.38 -6.94
C ALA A 112 -8.52 -5.91 -6.75
N ILE A 113 -8.26 -5.08 -7.77
CA ILE A 113 -8.85 -3.75 -7.78
C ILE A 113 -10.35 -3.96 -7.75
N ALA A 114 -10.96 -3.80 -6.58
CA ALA A 114 -12.38 -3.67 -6.40
C ALA A 114 -12.77 -2.29 -6.96
N LEU A 115 -12.60 -2.14 -8.27
CA LEU A 115 -13.25 -1.11 -9.04
C LEU A 115 -14.72 -1.22 -8.63
N PRO A 116 -15.35 -0.17 -8.08
CA PRO A 116 -16.79 -0.17 -7.97
C PRO A 116 -17.32 -0.43 -9.37
N ARG A 117 -18.03 -1.56 -9.54
CA ARG A 117 -18.57 -1.95 -10.84
C ARG A 117 -19.38 -0.76 -11.34
N VAL A 118 -18.91 -0.14 -12.44
CA VAL A 118 -19.63 0.93 -13.12
C VAL A 118 -21.09 0.49 -13.25
N LEU A 119 -22.01 1.30 -12.71
CA LEU A 119 -23.42 0.95 -12.58
C LEU A 119 -24.10 0.99 -13.95
N SER A 120 -23.78 0.01 -14.78
CA SER A 120 -24.35 -0.22 -16.11
C SER A 120 -25.41 -1.30 -16.02
N SER A 121 -26.52 -0.96 -15.36
CA SER A 121 -27.77 -1.74 -15.39
C SER A 121 -28.95 -0.79 -15.55
N THR A 122 -29.12 -0.35 -16.79
CA THR A 122 -30.38 -0.13 -17.51
C THR A 122 -31.65 -0.04 -16.67
N ILE A 123 -32.30 1.12 -16.78
CA ILE A 123 -33.69 1.35 -16.35
C ILE A 123 -34.58 0.24 -16.92
N SER A 124 -35.21 -0.56 -16.05
CA SER A 124 -36.29 -1.46 -16.42
C SER A 124 -37.37 -1.40 -15.34
N ALA A 125 -38.54 -0.90 -15.72
CA ALA A 125 -39.65 -0.66 -14.80
C ALA A 125 -40.29 -1.99 -14.35
N PRO A 126 -40.81 -2.08 -13.11
CA PRO A 126 -41.57 -3.25 -12.68
C PRO A 126 -42.97 -3.22 -13.29
N LEU A 127 -43.29 -4.21 -14.13
CA LEU A 127 -44.65 -4.44 -14.61
C LEU A 127 -45.00 -5.93 -14.57
N LEU A 128 -45.54 -6.39 -13.43
CA LEU A 128 -46.48 -7.52 -13.41
C LEU A 128 -47.31 -7.57 -12.13
N MET A 129 -48.64 -7.55 -12.28
CA MET A 129 -49.59 -8.00 -11.25
C MET A 129 -49.79 -9.52 -11.37
N PRO A 130 -50.09 -10.22 -10.28
CA PRO A 130 -50.90 -11.44 -10.31
C PRO A 130 -52.34 -11.20 -9.83
N ARG A 131 -53.32 -11.79 -10.52
CA ARG A 131 -54.78 -11.75 -10.21
C ARG A 131 -55.22 -12.95 -9.37
N SER A 132 -56.26 -12.77 -8.54
CA SER A 132 -57.25 -13.79 -8.09
C SER A 132 -56.73 -15.01 -7.28
N GLN A 133 -57.44 -15.63 -6.33
CA GLN A 133 -58.79 -15.47 -5.73
C GLN A 133 -58.78 -16.21 -4.35
N ALA A 134 -59.77 -16.21 -3.45
CA ALA A 134 -61.15 -15.70 -3.41
C ALA A 134 -61.45 -15.13 -2.00
N GLY A 135 -62.50 -15.59 -1.28
CA GLY A 135 -62.46 -15.56 0.21
C GLY A 135 -63.76 -15.51 1.03
N MET A 136 -64.79 -14.79 0.58
CA MET A 136 -66.19 -14.82 1.12
C MET A 136 -66.48 -14.23 2.53
N LYS A 137 -67.74 -13.77 2.70
CA LYS A 137 -68.47 -13.31 3.93
C LYS A 137 -68.21 -11.87 4.44
N VAL A 138 -69.22 -11.09 4.89
CA VAL A 138 -70.72 -11.14 4.79
C VAL A 138 -71.33 -9.74 5.00
N ALA A 139 -72.53 -9.55 4.43
CA ALA A 139 -73.73 -8.83 4.92
C ALA A 139 -73.64 -7.54 5.76
N GLY A 140 -74.48 -6.57 5.37
CA GLY A 140 -74.76 -5.31 6.06
C GLY A 140 -75.61 -4.43 5.15
#